data_AF-A0A923XYQ6-F1
#
_entry.id   AF-A0A923XYQ6-F1
#
_cell.length_a   1.000
_cell.length_b   1.000
_cell.length_c   1.000
_cell.angle_alpha   90.00
_cell.angle_beta   90.00
_cell.angle_gamma   90.00
#
_symmetry.space_group_name_H-M   'P 1'
#
loop_
_entity.id
_entity.type
_entity.pdbx_description
1 polymer ?
#
loop_
_entity_poly.entity_id
_entity_poly.type
_entity_poly.pdbx_seq_one_letter_code
_entity_poly.pdbx_strand_id
1 'polypeptide(L)'
;MDWKTLNIWQFAKTLFTELSGDRIGLISAGIAFYGLLSLFPGIAAMMALGGLITSPSVLVEHMQQIGSALPPEARKIIIDQATQIAGSQSGGLGLAAVVGIALSIYSASKAVASLIMGIHAAAGEPDRRSMLASLLFTLAMTVVTLGLALLAILSTVVVPVILA
;
A
#
# COMPACT_ATOMS: atom_id res chain seq x y z
N MET A 1 16.71 -25.87 -19.58
CA MET A 1 15.64 -26.80 -19.99
C MET A 1 14.78 -26.07 -21.02
N ASP A 2 14.58 -26.65 -22.20
CA ASP A 2 13.91 -25.96 -23.32
C ASP A 2 12.38 -25.97 -23.11
N TRP A 3 11.82 -24.86 -22.63
CA TRP A 3 10.40 -24.76 -22.26
C TRP A 3 9.44 -24.86 -23.46
N LYS A 4 9.96 -24.73 -24.69
CA LYS A 4 9.19 -24.74 -25.94
C LYS A 4 8.65 -26.11 -26.35
N THR A 5 9.11 -27.19 -25.72
CA THR A 5 8.67 -28.57 -26.03
C THR A 5 7.78 -29.19 -24.94
N LEU A 6 7.43 -28.43 -23.89
CA LEU A 6 6.66 -28.95 -22.76
C LEU A 6 5.16 -28.93 -23.05
N ASN A 7 4.49 -30.04 -22.75
CA ASN A 7 3.03 -30.07 -22.68
C ASN A 7 2.56 -29.16 -21.53
N ILE A 8 1.38 -28.54 -21.64
CA ILE A 8 0.86 -27.56 -20.66
C ILE A 8 0.80 -28.13 -19.24
N TRP A 9 0.57 -29.44 -19.13
CA TRP A 9 0.60 -30.19 -17.86
C TRP A 9 1.99 -30.28 -17.25
N GLN A 10 3.02 -30.48 -18.07
CA GLN A 10 4.41 -30.52 -17.61
C GLN A 10 4.88 -29.13 -17.23
N PHE A 11 4.52 -28.12 -18.03
CA PHE A 11 4.76 -26.72 -17.69
C PHE A 11 4.11 -26.37 -16.35
N ALA A 12 2.82 -26.60 -16.17
CA ALA A 12 2.13 -26.32 -14.91
C ALA A 12 2.77 -27.03 -13.71
N LYS A 13 3.18 -28.29 -13.87
CA LYS A 13 3.86 -29.05 -12.80
C LYS A 13 5.24 -28.50 -12.48
N THR A 14 6.05 -28.15 -13.48
CA THR A 14 7.38 -27.55 -13.30
C THR A 14 7.25 -26.19 -12.62
N LEU A 15 6.35 -25.34 -13.09
CA LEU A 15 6.07 -24.03 -12.51
C LEU A 15 5.62 -24.16 -11.05
N PHE A 16 4.71 -25.08 -10.75
CA PHE A 16 4.27 -25.33 -9.38
C PHE A 16 5.41 -25.84 -8.48
N THR A 17 6.31 -26.66 -9.03
CA THR A 17 7.46 -27.19 -8.29
C THR A 17 8.50 -26.11 -8.02
N GLU A 18 8.81 -25.24 -9.00
CA GLU A 18 9.71 -24.10 -8.83
C GLU A 18 9.13 -23.06 -7.85
N LEU A 19 7.84 -22.71 -7.99
CA LEU A 19 7.14 -21.81 -7.06
C LEU A 19 7.08 -22.34 -5.62
N SER A 20 7.04 -23.67 -5.44
CA SER A 20 6.99 -24.31 -4.12
C SER A 20 8.38 -24.55 -3.51
N GLY A 21 9.41 -24.72 -4.33
CA GLY A 21 10.79 -24.94 -3.89
C GLY A 21 11.47 -23.65 -3.40
N ASP A 22 11.08 -22.52 -3.97
CA ASP A 22 11.64 -21.23 -3.58
C ASP A 22 10.86 -20.58 -2.42
N ARG A 23 11.53 -19.68 -1.69
CA ARG A 23 10.93 -18.86 -0.62
C ARG A 23 9.86 -17.88 -1.13
N ILE A 24 9.40 -18.02 -2.37
CA ILE A 24 8.43 -17.15 -3.05
C ILE A 24 7.12 -17.05 -2.27
N GLY A 25 6.64 -18.14 -1.68
CA GLY A 25 5.45 -18.11 -0.82
C GLY A 25 5.61 -17.17 0.39
N LEU A 26 6.75 -17.24 1.08
CA LEU A 26 7.06 -16.36 2.20
C LEU A 26 7.26 -14.91 1.76
N ILE A 27 7.89 -14.69 0.60
CA ILE A 27 8.07 -13.36 0.03
C ILE A 27 6.71 -12.74 -0.29
N SER A 28 5.83 -13.48 -0.94
CA SER A 28 4.47 -13.05 -1.31
C SER A 28 3.63 -12.72 -0.08
N ALA A 29 3.70 -13.57 0.95
CA ALA A 29 3.07 -13.30 2.24
C ALA A 29 3.60 -12.01 2.89
N GLY A 30 4.92 -11.76 2.79
CA GLY A 30 5.54 -10.52 3.24
C GLY A 30 5.00 -9.29 2.50
N ILE A 31 4.89 -9.34 1.17
CA ILE A 31 4.32 -8.26 0.35
C ILE A 31 2.89 -7.96 0.81
N ALA A 32 2.03 -8.99 0.92
CA ALA A 32 0.64 -8.82 1.31
C ALA A 32 0.50 -8.28 2.74
N PHE A 33 1.24 -8.86 3.70
CA PHE A 33 1.20 -8.46 5.10
C PHE A 33 1.63 -7.00 5.29
N TYR A 34 2.80 -6.62 4.74
CA TYR A 34 3.30 -5.25 4.90
C TYR A 34 2.49 -4.23 4.10
N GLY A 35 1.95 -4.63 2.94
CA GLY A 35 1.01 -3.82 2.16
C GLY A 35 -0.26 -3.52 2.95
N LEU A 36 -0.91 -4.56 3.48
CA LEU A 36 -2.12 -4.39 4.29
C LEU A 36 -1.83 -3.63 5.59
N LEU A 37 -0.70 -3.89 6.25
CA LEU A 37 -0.28 -3.19 7.46
C LEU A 37 -0.08 -1.70 7.21
N SER A 38 0.37 -1.29 6.02
CA SER A 38 0.51 0.12 5.65
C SER A 38 -0.81 0.87 5.54
N LEU A 39 -1.90 0.15 5.26
CA LEU A 39 -3.22 0.73 5.01
C LEU A 39 -3.80 1.36 6.27
N PHE A 40 -3.72 0.69 7.43
CA PHE A 40 -4.35 1.20 8.66
C PHE A 40 -3.75 2.52 9.15
N PRO A 41 -2.42 2.66 9.32
CA PRO A 41 -1.81 3.95 9.66
C PRO A 41 -2.01 4.99 8.55
N GLY A 42 -2.07 4.55 7.28
CA GLY A 42 -2.35 5.41 6.14
C GLY A 42 -3.74 6.05 6.20
N ILE A 43 -4.77 5.24 6.47
CA ILE A 43 -6.14 5.72 6.69
C ILE A 43 -6.17 6.67 7.89
N ALA A 44 -5.59 6.29 9.03
CA ALA A 44 -5.55 7.16 10.21
C ALA A 44 -4.90 8.52 9.91
N ALA A 45 -3.79 8.53 9.17
CA ALA A 45 -3.13 9.75 8.74
C ALA A 45 -3.98 10.60 7.79
N MET A 46 -4.56 9.99 6.76
CA MET A 46 -5.44 10.69 5.81
C MET A 46 -6.61 11.35 6.54
N MET A 47 -7.21 10.63 7.48
CA MET A 47 -8.32 11.16 8.26
C MET A 47 -7.85 12.30 9.17
N ALA A 48 -6.68 12.17 9.82
CA ALA A 48 -6.14 13.21 10.68
C ALA A 48 -5.80 14.48 9.90
N LEU A 49 -5.23 14.34 8.70
CA LEU A 49 -5.02 15.45 7.76
C LEU A 49 -6.35 16.07 7.33
N GLY A 50 -7.36 15.24 7.03
CA GLY A 50 -8.70 15.70 6.69
C GLY A 50 -9.33 16.55 7.80
N GLY A 51 -9.24 16.11 9.05
CA GLY A 51 -9.74 16.85 10.21
C GLY A 51 -8.99 18.16 10.53
N LEU A 52 -7.75 18.33 10.01
CA LEU A 52 -7.02 19.59 10.12
C LEU A 52 -7.48 20.63 9.09
N ILE A 53 -8.02 20.19 7.95
CA ILE A 53 -8.37 21.06 6.81
C ILE A 53 -9.89 21.29 6.72
N THR A 54 -10.68 20.30 7.15
CA THR A 54 -12.14 20.25 6.96
C THR A 54 -12.85 19.98 8.27
N SER A 55 -14.11 20.44 8.38
CA SER A 55 -14.92 20.15 9.57
C SER A 55 -15.22 18.65 9.73
N PRO A 56 -15.22 18.16 10.98
CA PRO A 56 -15.64 16.80 11.36
C PRO A 56 -16.89 16.25 10.66
N SER A 57 -17.94 17.06 10.56
CA SER A 57 -19.25 16.66 10.04
C SER A 57 -19.20 16.34 8.54
N VAL A 58 -18.50 17.17 7.77
CA VAL A 58 -18.34 16.98 6.31
C VAL A 58 -17.53 15.72 6.01
N LEU A 59 -16.51 15.43 6.83
CA LEU A 59 -15.70 14.22 6.66
C LEU A 59 -16.53 12.94 6.84
N VAL A 60 -17.35 12.88 7.89
CA VAL A 60 -18.20 11.72 8.18
C VAL A 60 -19.24 11.52 7.07
N GLU A 61 -19.86 12.59 6.58
CA GLU A 61 -20.85 12.53 5.50
C GLU A 61 -20.24 11.97 4.20
N HIS A 62 -19.08 12.49 3.77
CA HIS A 62 -18.37 11.95 2.60
C HIS A 62 -17.97 10.48 2.78
N MET A 63 -17.51 10.08 3.98
CA MET A 63 -17.14 8.69 4.23
C MET A 63 -18.34 7.74 4.22
N GLN A 64 -19.53 8.19 4.64
CA GLN A 64 -20.76 7.39 4.52
C GLN A 64 -21.14 7.17 3.05
N GLN A 65 -21.00 8.20 2.21
CA GLN A 65 -21.27 8.10 0.77
C GLN A 65 -20.31 7.11 0.09
N ILE A 66 -19.00 7.25 0.32
CA ILE A 66 -17.97 6.34 -0.23
C ILE A 66 -18.13 4.92 0.33
N GLY A 67 -18.45 4.81 1.61
CA GLY A 67 -18.58 3.54 2.32
C GLY A 67 -19.75 2.68 1.82
N SER A 68 -20.74 3.27 1.16
CA SER A 68 -21.92 2.55 0.64
C SER A 68 -21.57 1.42 -0.35
N ALA A 69 -20.47 1.56 -1.08
CA ALA A 69 -19.94 0.56 -2.02
C ALA A 69 -19.06 -0.53 -1.34
N LEU A 70 -18.69 -0.34 -0.08
CA LEU A 70 -17.84 -1.27 0.68
C LEU A 70 -18.67 -2.30 1.47
N PRO A 71 -18.11 -3.50 1.73
CA PRO A 71 -18.65 -4.45 2.69
C PRO A 71 -18.87 -3.83 4.08
N PRO A 72 -19.86 -4.29 4.86
CA PRO A 72 -20.23 -3.70 6.15
C PRO A 72 -19.06 -3.55 7.13
N GLU A 73 -18.18 -4.54 7.18
CA GLU A 73 -17.05 -4.59 8.11
C GLU A 73 -16.00 -3.54 7.74
N ALA A 74 -15.67 -3.41 6.45
CA ALA A 74 -14.72 -2.41 5.96
C ALA A 74 -15.27 -0.99 6.14
N ARG A 75 -16.57 -0.80 5.87
CA ARG A 75 -17.27 0.47 6.09
C ARG A 75 -17.19 0.91 7.55
N LYS A 76 -17.44 -0.02 8.47
CA LYS A 76 -17.39 0.26 9.91
C LYS A 76 -16.02 0.80 10.34
N ILE A 77 -14.93 0.18 9.90
CA ILE A 77 -13.56 0.62 10.23
C ILE A 77 -13.32 2.08 9.80
N ILE A 78 -13.72 2.43 8.57
CA ILE A 78 -13.51 3.78 8.03
C ILE A 78 -14.37 4.81 8.78
N ILE A 79 -15.64 4.51 9.05
CA ILE A 79 -16.54 5.40 9.78
C ILE A 79 -16.06 5.58 11.22
N ASP A 80 -15.67 4.52 11.91
CA ASP A 80 -15.17 4.59 13.28
C ASP A 80 -13.92 5.50 13.35
N GLN A 81 -13.01 5.37 12.37
CA GLN A 81 -11.83 6.22 12.27
C GLN A 81 -12.21 7.70 12.01
N ALA A 82 -13.19 7.95 11.14
CA ALA A 82 -13.71 9.29 10.86
C ALA A 82 -14.29 9.95 12.11
N THR A 83 -15.08 9.18 12.86
CA THR A 83 -15.80 9.65 14.03
C THR A 83 -14.84 9.94 15.19
N GLN A 84 -13.78 9.13 15.36
CA GLN A 84 -12.74 9.39 16.36
C GLN A 84 -12.02 10.71 16.11
N ILE A 85 -11.73 11.02 14.85
CA ILE A 85 -11.05 12.24 14.45
C ILE A 85 -11.97 13.45 14.57
N ALA A 86 -13.23 13.28 14.18
CA ALA A 86 -14.29 14.27 14.35
C ALA A 86 -14.48 14.73 15.82
N GLY A 87 -14.29 13.82 16.78
CA GLY A 87 -14.38 14.11 18.22
C GLY A 87 -13.08 14.57 18.88
N SER A 88 -11.97 14.63 18.16
CA SER A 88 -10.66 14.95 18.72
C SER A 88 -10.36 16.46 18.71
N GLN A 89 -9.75 16.97 19.78
CA GLN A 89 -9.27 18.35 19.84
C GLN A 89 -8.02 18.51 18.95
N SER A 90 -7.95 19.62 18.22
CA SER A 90 -6.97 19.91 17.15
C SER A 90 -5.50 19.66 17.50
N GLY A 91 -5.12 19.72 18.78
CA GLY A 91 -3.74 19.49 19.24
C GLY A 91 -3.19 18.07 18.97
N GLY A 92 -4.04 17.05 18.93
CA GLY A 92 -3.60 15.65 18.72
C GLY A 92 -3.49 15.23 17.24
N LEU A 93 -4.19 15.93 16.36
CA LEU A 93 -4.35 15.55 14.95
C LEU A 93 -3.05 15.65 14.15
N GLY A 94 -2.27 16.72 14.38
CA GLY A 94 -0.98 16.91 13.69
C GLY A 94 0.01 15.78 14.01
N LEU A 95 0.10 15.39 15.28
CA LEU A 95 0.96 14.28 15.69
C LEU A 95 0.46 12.94 15.13
N ALA A 96 -0.85 12.68 15.19
CA ALA A 96 -1.45 11.48 14.63
C ALA A 96 -1.20 11.36 13.11
N ALA A 97 -1.30 12.48 12.38
CA ALA A 97 -0.98 12.52 10.95
C ALA A 97 0.49 12.16 10.69
N VAL A 98 1.43 12.83 11.37
CA VAL A 98 2.87 12.57 11.17
C VAL A 98 3.24 11.12 11.50
N VAL A 99 2.78 10.61 12.65
CA VAL A 99 3.07 9.23 13.08
C VAL A 99 2.41 8.22 12.13
N GLY A 100 1.15 8.45 11.74
CA GLY A 100 0.44 7.58 10.80
C GLY A 100 1.13 7.51 9.44
N ILE A 101 1.56 8.65 8.89
CA ILE A 101 2.32 8.72 7.64
C ILE A 101 3.63 7.94 7.77
N ALA A 102 4.39 8.20 8.83
CA ALA A 102 5.68 7.55 9.04
C ALA A 102 5.54 6.02 9.13
N LEU A 103 4.57 5.53 9.90
CA LEU A 103 4.30 4.09 10.04
C LEU A 103 3.77 3.46 8.74
N SER A 104 2.93 4.18 8.01
CA SER A 104 2.40 3.75 6.71
C SER A 104 3.53 3.60 5.69
N ILE A 105 4.37 4.64 5.53
CA ILE A 105 5.51 4.63 4.60
C ILE A 105 6.52 3.54 4.98
N TYR A 106 6.84 3.40 6.27
CA TYR A 106 7.74 2.35 6.73
C TYR A 106 7.22 0.94 6.38
N SER A 107 5.92 0.70 6.59
CA SER A 107 5.29 -0.58 6.26
C SER A 107 5.25 -0.81 4.74
N ALA A 108 4.87 0.20 3.96
CA ALA A 108 4.87 0.15 2.51
C ALA A 108 6.28 -0.12 1.96
N SER A 109 7.31 0.48 2.57
CA SER A 109 8.71 0.26 2.18
C SER A 109 9.13 -1.20 2.39
N LYS A 110 8.67 -1.86 3.46
CA LYS A 110 8.90 -3.29 3.64
C LYS A 110 8.18 -4.16 2.61
N ALA A 111 6.98 -3.78 2.17
CA ALA A 111 6.29 -4.47 1.08
C ALA A 111 7.07 -4.35 -0.25
N VAL A 112 7.57 -3.16 -0.57
CA VAL A 112 8.42 -2.93 -1.75
C VAL A 112 9.74 -3.68 -1.65
N ALA A 113 10.36 -3.74 -0.47
CA ALA A 113 11.56 -4.55 -0.25
C ALA A 113 11.29 -6.04 -0.55
N SER A 114 10.18 -6.58 -0.04
CA SER A 114 9.76 -7.96 -0.34
C SER A 114 9.52 -8.17 -1.83
N LEU A 115 8.90 -7.21 -2.52
CA LEU A 115 8.72 -7.29 -3.98
C LEU A 115 10.07 -7.35 -4.72
N ILE A 116 11.01 -6.46 -4.37
CA ILE A 116 12.35 -6.44 -4.96
C ILE A 116 13.07 -7.77 -4.70
N MET A 117 12.98 -8.32 -3.49
CA MET A 117 13.53 -9.64 -3.18
C MET A 117 12.88 -10.75 -4.02
N GLY A 118 11.56 -10.68 -4.25
CA GLY A 118 10.85 -11.64 -5.10
C GLY A 118 11.30 -11.59 -6.56
N ILE A 119 11.52 -10.39 -7.10
CA ILE A 119 12.03 -10.20 -8.46
C ILE A 119 13.44 -10.78 -8.60
N HIS A 120 14.33 -10.49 -7.65
CA HIS A 120 15.69 -11.05 -7.64
C HIS A 120 15.69 -12.58 -7.49
N ALA A 121 14.83 -13.12 -6.61
CA ALA A 121 14.66 -14.56 -6.45
C ALA A 121 14.23 -15.22 -7.76
N ALA A 122 13.24 -14.65 -8.45
CA ALA A 122 12.76 -15.15 -9.75
C ALA A 122 13.81 -15.01 -10.87
N ALA A 123 14.67 -13.98 -10.80
CA ALA A 123 15.77 -13.80 -11.74
C ALA A 123 16.99 -14.71 -11.46
N GLY A 124 17.04 -15.35 -10.28
CA GLY A 124 18.21 -16.12 -9.85
C GLY A 124 19.45 -15.27 -9.54
N GLU A 125 19.29 -13.95 -9.41
CA GLU A 125 20.39 -13.00 -9.20
C GLU A 125 20.37 -12.48 -7.76
N PRO A 126 21.43 -12.68 -6.96
CA PRO A 126 21.51 -12.09 -5.63
C PRO A 126 21.69 -10.58 -5.73
N ASP A 127 21.01 -9.83 -4.86
CA ASP A 127 21.15 -8.38 -4.79
C ASP A 127 22.59 -8.03 -4.36
N ARG A 128 23.37 -7.42 -5.25
CA ARG A 128 24.80 -7.11 -5.04
C ARG A 128 25.03 -5.78 -4.33
N ARG A 129 23.97 -5.06 -3.99
CA ARG A 129 24.02 -3.75 -3.35
C ARG A 129 24.37 -3.88 -1.86
N SER A 130 25.05 -2.88 -1.31
CA SER A 130 25.21 -2.78 0.14
C SER A 130 23.84 -2.62 0.82
N MET A 131 23.72 -3.02 2.09
CA MET A 131 22.45 -2.93 2.84
C MET A 131 21.89 -1.50 2.82
N LEU A 132 22.76 -0.49 2.93
CA LEU A 132 22.35 0.91 2.87
C LEU A 132 21.86 1.32 1.47
N ALA A 133 22.54 0.88 0.41
CA ALA A 133 22.13 1.18 -0.96
C ALA A 133 20.78 0.50 -1.32
N SER A 134 20.57 -0.73 -0.87
CA SER A 134 19.29 -1.44 -1.05
C SER A 134 18.15 -0.76 -0.27
N LEU A 135 18.42 -0.31 0.97
CA LEU A 135 17.44 0.44 1.77
C LEU A 135 17.05 1.77 1.11
N LEU A 136 18.04 2.58 0.69
CA LEU A 136 17.79 3.86 0.03
C LEU A 136 17.04 3.68 -1.29
N PHE A 137 17.42 2.68 -2.09
CA PHE A 137 16.73 2.35 -3.33
C PHE A 137 15.28 1.92 -3.08
N THR A 138 15.05 1.06 -2.09
CA THR A 138 13.70 0.64 -1.70
C THR A 138 12.86 1.83 -1.28
N LEU A 139 13.39 2.69 -0.41
CA LEU A 139 12.69 3.88 0.08
C LEU A 139 12.36 4.83 -1.08
N ALA A 140 13.30 5.06 -2.00
CA ALA A 140 13.08 5.87 -3.19
C ALA A 140 11.96 5.30 -4.07
N MET A 141 11.98 3.98 -4.32
CA MET A 141 10.92 3.31 -5.09
C MET A 141 9.56 3.40 -4.39
N THR A 142 9.52 3.29 -3.06
CA THR A 142 8.28 3.48 -2.29
C THR A 142 7.74 4.90 -2.46
N VAL A 143 8.58 5.92 -2.29
CA VAL A 143 8.17 7.32 -2.43
C VAL A 143 7.70 7.63 -3.86
N VAL A 144 8.41 7.13 -4.88
CA VAL A 144 8.01 7.27 -6.29
C VAL A 144 6.66 6.58 -6.53
N THR A 145 6.47 5.37 -6.04
CA THR A 145 5.21 4.62 -6.20
C THR A 145 4.05 5.35 -5.53
N LEU A 146 4.24 5.84 -4.29
CA LEU A 146 3.23 6.64 -3.59
C LEU A 146 2.94 7.95 -4.32
N GLY A 147 3.98 8.64 -4.81
CA GLY A 147 3.83 9.87 -5.59
C GLY A 147 3.03 9.65 -6.88
N LEU A 148 3.34 8.59 -7.63
CA LEU A 148 2.59 8.20 -8.83
C LEU A 148 1.14 7.82 -8.51
N ALA A 149 0.90 7.09 -7.42
CA ALA A 149 -0.45 6.76 -6.97
C ALA A 149 -1.26 8.01 -6.60
N LEU A 150 -0.66 8.96 -5.87
CA LEU A 150 -1.28 10.23 -5.53
C LEU A 150 -1.58 11.07 -6.78
N LEU A 151 -0.63 11.14 -7.73
CA LEU A 151 -0.85 11.82 -9.01
C LEU A 151 -1.98 11.18 -9.81
N ALA A 152 -2.07 9.85 -9.83
CA ALA A 152 -3.17 9.14 -10.48
C ALA A 152 -4.52 9.49 -9.82
N ILE A 153 -4.60 9.50 -8.49
CA ILE A 153 -5.83 9.90 -7.78
C ILE A 153 -6.20 11.36 -8.07
N LEU A 154 -5.22 12.28 -8.00
CA LEU A 154 -5.43 13.69 -8.30
C LEU A 154 -5.88 13.91 -9.75
N SER A 155 -5.37 13.12 -10.69
CA SER A 155 -5.76 13.23 -12.10
C SER A 155 -7.26 12.98 -12.30
N THR A 156 -7.88 12.08 -11.51
CA THR A 156 -9.32 11.82 -11.54
C THR A 156 -10.16 13.05 -11.17
N VAL A 157 -9.61 13.98 -10.38
CA VAL A 157 -10.28 15.24 -10.00
C VAL A 157 -9.90 16.38 -10.94
N VAL A 158 -8.61 16.50 -11.28
CA VAL A 158 -8.08 17.62 -12.06
C VAL A 158 -8.49 17.56 -13.53
N VAL A 159 -8.49 16.37 -14.15
CA VAL A 159 -8.82 16.22 -15.58
C VAL A 159 -10.27 16.65 -15.88
N PRO A 160 -11.29 16.21 -15.13
CA PRO A 160 -12.66 16.68 -15.34
C PRO A 160 -12.81 18.19 -15.14
N VAL A 161 -12.12 18.77 -14.16
CA VAL A 161 -12.21 20.22 -13.86
C VAL A 161 -11.60 21.08 -14.96
N ILE A 162 -10.53 20.61 -15.62
CA ILE A 162 -9.91 21.33 -16.76
C ILE A 162 -10.75 21.20 -18.04
N LEU A 163 -11.43 20.07 -18.22
CA LEU A 163 -12.22 19.76 -19.43
C LEU A 163 -13.69 20.24 -19.36
N ALA A 164 -14.16 20.67 -18.18
CA ALA A 164 -15.50 21.22 -17.96
C ALA A 164 -15.57 22.72 -18.29
#